data_AF-A0A383ZE71-F1
#
_entry.id   AF-A0A383ZE71-F1
#
_cell.length_a   1.000
_cell.length_b   1.000
_cell.length_c   1.000
_cell.angle_alpha   90.00
_cell.angle_beta   90.00
_cell.angle_gamma   90.00
#
_symmetry.space_group_name_H-M   'P 1'
#
loop_
_entity.id
_entity.type
_entity.pdbx_description
1 polymer ?
#
loop_
_entity_poly.entity_id
_entity_poly.type
_entity_poly.pdbx_seq_one_letter_code
_entity_poly.pdbx_strand_id
1 'polypeptide(L)'
;MDKTCEMKYKMMDSPLGKIEISGCEQGLHGIKLHGQKIPDTDPGEAPAPPERPGGPEDVTEPLVQCAAWLGAYFHEPAALEELPMPALHHPIFQQDSFTRQALWKLLKAVKFGETVSYQQLAALAGSPKAARAVGGAMRSNPIPILIPCHRVVCSGGALGGYSGGVAVKEWLLAHEGGPAGKPARGGGSRPAGAGHGALGGATSAQPAGQD
;
A
#
# COMPACT_ATOMS: atom_id res chain seq x y z
N MET A 1 31.57 15.25 3.40
CA MET A 1 31.13 15.12 2.00
C MET A 1 29.77 14.45 2.00
N ASP A 2 28.71 15.22 1.81
CA ASP A 2 27.38 14.66 1.58
C ASP A 2 27.44 13.82 0.30
N LYS A 3 27.29 12.50 0.42
CA LYS A 3 27.19 11.65 -0.76
C LYS A 3 25.96 12.12 -1.53
N THR A 4 26.16 12.60 -2.75
CA THR A 4 25.08 13.03 -3.63
C THR A 4 24.15 11.84 -3.88
N CYS A 5 22.86 12.02 -3.63
CA CYS A 5 21.86 10.98 -3.86
C CYS A 5 21.56 10.87 -5.37
N GLU A 6 22.48 10.27 -6.13
CA GLU A 6 22.29 10.00 -7.55
C GLU A 6 21.33 8.80 -7.73
N MET A 7 20.19 9.05 -8.38
CA MET A 7 19.16 8.04 -8.56
C MET A 7 19.47 7.13 -9.75
N LYS A 8 19.43 5.83 -9.51
CA LYS A 8 19.54 4.75 -10.49
C LYS A 8 18.24 3.93 -10.50
N TYR A 9 18.01 3.23 -11.61
CA TYR A 9 16.79 2.48 -11.85
C TYR A 9 17.10 1.11 -12.44
N LYS A 10 16.29 0.11 -12.09
CA LYS A 10 16.32 -1.23 -12.66
C LYS A 10 14.90 -1.71 -12.94
N MET A 11 14.70 -2.26 -14.14
CA MET A 11 13.46 -2.93 -14.51
C MET A 11 13.61 -4.44 -14.37
N MET A 12 12.57 -5.12 -13.90
CA MET A 12 12.47 -6.57 -13.93
C MET A 12 11.05 -7.02 -14.23
N ASP A 13 10.90 -8.20 -14.83
CA ASP A 13 9.60 -8.84 -15.02
C ASP A 13 9.22 -9.64 -13.76
N SER A 14 7.91 -9.76 -13.50
CA SER A 14 7.36 -10.50 -12.36
C SER A 14 5.98 -11.04 -12.71
N PRO A 15 5.41 -11.95 -11.88
CA PRO A 15 4.02 -12.37 -12.02
C PRO A 15 2.98 -11.23 -11.97
N LEU A 16 3.34 -10.07 -11.41
CA LEU A 16 2.48 -8.88 -11.32
C LEU A 16 2.73 -7.87 -12.47
N GLY A 17 3.48 -8.27 -13.49
CA GLY A 17 3.94 -7.40 -14.58
C GLY A 17 5.31 -6.78 -14.30
N LYS A 18 5.63 -5.70 -15.01
CA LYS A 18 6.93 -5.01 -14.86
C LYS A 18 7.03 -4.31 -13.52
N ILE A 19 8.17 -4.48 -12.86
CA ILE A 19 8.56 -3.81 -11.63
C ILE A 19 9.73 -2.89 -11.91
N GLU A 20 9.60 -1.62 -11.53
CA GLU A 20 10.68 -0.64 -11.49
C GLU A 20 11.22 -0.54 -10.06
N ILE A 21 12.52 -0.69 -9.90
CA ILE A 21 13.26 -0.55 -8.65
C ILE A 21 14.11 0.71 -8.77
N SER A 22 13.99 1.64 -7.83
CA SER A 22 14.76 2.90 -7.83
C SER A 22 15.52 3.09 -6.53
N GLY A 23 16.72 3.66 -6.62
CA GLY A 23 17.58 3.87 -5.46
C GLY A 23 18.93 4.51 -5.80
N CYS A 24 19.73 4.79 -4.78
CA CYS A 24 21.08 5.34 -4.92
C CYS A 24 22.09 4.44 -4.19
N GLU A 25 23.36 4.85 -4.12
CA GLU A 25 24.39 4.12 -3.36
C GLU A 25 24.05 3.97 -1.87
N GLN A 26 23.26 4.89 -1.31
CA GLN A 26 22.91 4.86 0.11
C GLN A 26 21.75 3.91 0.43
N GLY A 27 20.97 3.50 -0.58
CA GLY A 27 19.86 2.58 -0.36
C GLY A 27 18.74 2.68 -1.39
N LEU A 28 17.77 1.78 -1.22
CA LEU A 28 16.54 1.67 -1.98
C LEU A 28 15.61 2.84 -1.66
N HIS A 29 15.06 3.46 -2.71
CA HIS A 29 14.08 4.54 -2.60
C HIS A 29 12.68 4.09 -2.94
N GLY A 30 12.50 3.22 -3.94
CA GLY A 30 11.16 2.86 -4.37
C GLY A 30 11.06 1.52 -5.09
N ILE A 31 9.86 0.95 -5.01
CA ILE A 31 9.41 -0.16 -5.86
C ILE A 31 8.08 0.27 -6.48
N LYS A 32 8.01 0.27 -7.81
CA LYS A 32 6.80 0.65 -8.55
C LYS A 32 6.33 -0.51 -9.41
N LEU A 33 5.08 -0.91 -9.21
CA LEU A 33 4.39 -1.90 -10.02
C LEU A 33 3.73 -1.19 -11.20
N HIS A 34 4.10 -1.54 -12.43
CA HIS A 34 3.51 -0.92 -13.64
C HIS A 34 2.22 -1.60 -14.10
N GLY A 35 1.82 -2.69 -13.43
CA GLY A 35 0.63 -3.48 -13.76
C GLY A 35 0.73 -4.19 -15.10
N GLN A 36 -0.13 -5.19 -15.32
CA GLN A 36 -0.43 -5.66 -16.66
C GLN A 36 -1.45 -4.71 -17.28
N LYS A 37 -1.17 -4.18 -18.48
CA LYS A 37 -2.22 -3.62 -19.33
C LYS A 37 -3.22 -4.75 -19.57
N ILE A 38 -4.42 -4.63 -19.03
CA ILE A 38 -5.56 -5.41 -19.50
C ILE A 38 -5.78 -4.94 -20.94
N PRO A 39 -5.81 -5.82 -21.96
CA PRO A 39 -6.14 -5.37 -23.31
C PRO A 39 -7.56 -4.80 -23.31
N ASP A 40 -7.71 -3.67 -24.00
CA ASP A 40 -8.91 -2.86 -24.21
C ASP A 40 -9.28 -1.82 -23.13
N THR A 41 -8.49 -0.74 -23.08
CA THR A 41 -9.03 0.64 -22.99
C THR A 41 -7.99 1.64 -23.52
N ASP A 42 -8.47 2.58 -24.34
CA ASP A 42 -7.73 3.62 -25.07
C ASP A 42 -6.68 4.38 -24.23
N PRO A 43 -5.51 4.75 -24.79
CA PRO A 43 -4.44 5.39 -24.05
C PRO A 43 -4.68 6.91 -23.92
N GLY A 44 -5.22 7.31 -22.76
CA GLY A 44 -5.04 8.68 -22.26
C GLY A 44 -3.59 8.90 -21.88
N GLU A 45 -2.91 9.71 -22.68
CA GLU A 45 -1.49 10.05 -22.66
C GLU A 45 -0.96 10.41 -21.25
N ALA A 46 -0.26 9.47 -20.61
CA ALA A 46 0.62 9.75 -19.47
C ALA A 46 2.04 9.96 -20.00
N PRO A 47 2.79 10.98 -19.51
CA PRO A 47 4.12 11.26 -20.00
C PRO A 47 5.02 10.03 -19.83
N ALA A 48 5.74 9.70 -20.91
CA ALA A 48 6.64 8.57 -20.96
C ALA A 48 7.62 8.62 -19.76
N PRO A 49 7.81 7.52 -19.01
CA PRO A 49 8.91 7.44 -18.07
C PRO A 49 10.23 7.65 -18.85
N PRO A 50 11.23 8.32 -18.27
CA PRO A 50 12.49 8.54 -18.96
C PRO A 50 13.08 7.20 -19.40
N GLU A 51 13.15 7.00 -20.71
CA GLU A 51 13.82 5.86 -21.33
C GLU A 51 15.33 5.98 -21.04
N ARG A 52 15.77 5.35 -19.97
CA ARG A 52 17.15 4.86 -19.87
C ARG A 52 17.12 3.45 -19.32
N PRO A 53 17.32 2.43 -20.17
CA PRO A 53 17.87 1.18 -19.68
C PRO A 53 19.28 1.52 -19.21
N GLY A 54 19.49 1.63 -17.89
CA GLY A 54 20.84 1.61 -17.35
C GLY A 54 21.52 0.35 -17.88
N GLY A 55 22.70 0.51 -18.48
CA GLY A 55 23.51 -0.64 -18.88
C GLY A 55 23.80 -1.54 -17.67
N PRO A 56 24.27 -2.78 -17.88
CA PRO A 56 24.58 -3.71 -16.80
C PRO A 56 25.57 -3.17 -15.75
N GLU A 57 26.30 -2.09 -16.05
CA GLU A 57 27.33 -1.47 -15.20
C GLU A 57 26.82 -0.34 -14.28
N ASP A 58 25.54 0.06 -14.38
CA ASP A 58 24.97 1.22 -13.66
C ASP A 58 24.07 0.86 -12.45
N VAL A 59 24.06 -0.41 -12.03
CA VAL A 59 23.16 -0.91 -10.98
C VAL A 59 23.86 -0.89 -9.62
N THR A 60 23.30 -0.17 -8.64
CA THR A 60 23.86 -0.11 -7.28
C THR A 60 23.55 -1.38 -6.48
N GLU A 61 24.36 -1.66 -5.45
CA GLU A 61 24.18 -2.81 -4.56
C GLU A 61 22.75 -2.92 -3.97
N PRO A 62 22.11 -1.84 -3.45
CA PRO A 62 20.74 -1.92 -2.97
C PRO A 62 19.71 -2.37 -4.03
N LEU A 63 19.92 -2.01 -5.30
CA LEU A 63 19.05 -2.42 -6.40
C LEU A 63 19.25 -3.91 -6.74
N VAL A 64 20.51 -4.39 -6.69
CA VAL A 64 20.81 -5.81 -6.88
C VAL A 64 20.19 -6.65 -5.77
N GLN A 65 20.36 -6.24 -4.51
CA GLN A 65 19.77 -6.93 -3.36
C GLN A 65 18.24 -6.94 -3.42
N CYS A 66 17.62 -5.80 -3.76
CA CYS A 66 16.17 -5.72 -3.92
C CYS A 66 15.66 -6.62 -5.06
N ALA A 67 16.34 -6.64 -6.21
CA ALA A 67 15.96 -7.49 -7.34
C ALA A 67 16.09 -8.99 -6.99
N ALA A 68 17.17 -9.38 -6.29
CA ALA A 68 17.36 -10.75 -5.81
C ALA A 68 16.26 -11.14 -4.81
N TRP A 69 15.95 -10.26 -3.86
CA TRP A 69 14.90 -10.49 -2.87
C TRP A 69 13.52 -10.63 -3.52
N LEU A 70 13.17 -9.77 -4.50
CA LEU A 70 11.92 -9.88 -5.24
C LEU A 70 11.87 -11.16 -6.08
N GLY A 71 12.99 -11.56 -6.69
CA GLY A 71 13.10 -12.82 -7.41
C GLY A 71 12.77 -14.02 -6.51
N ALA A 72 13.41 -14.09 -5.33
CA ALA A 72 13.12 -15.13 -4.35
C ALA A 72 11.68 -15.05 -3.83
N TYR A 73 11.15 -13.84 -3.58
CA TYR A 73 9.77 -13.68 -3.12
C TYR A 73 8.76 -14.35 -4.05
N PHE A 74 8.92 -14.22 -5.37
CA PHE A 74 7.99 -14.79 -6.34
C PHE A 74 8.28 -16.25 -6.70
N HIS A 75 9.53 -16.70 -6.67
CA HIS A 75 9.92 -17.99 -7.24
C HIS A 75 10.49 -18.99 -6.23
N GLU A 76 11.10 -18.52 -5.14
CA GLU A 76 11.77 -19.35 -4.15
C GLU A 76 11.63 -18.76 -2.73
N PRO A 77 10.40 -18.71 -2.16
CA PRO A 77 10.17 -18.04 -0.88
C PRO A 77 11.00 -18.58 0.29
N ALA A 78 11.44 -19.84 0.20
CA ALA A 78 12.31 -20.47 1.20
C ALA A 78 13.68 -19.79 1.33
N ALA A 79 14.18 -19.12 0.27
CA ALA A 79 15.47 -18.44 0.28
C ALA A 79 15.42 -17.03 0.89
N LEU A 80 14.23 -16.49 1.21
CA LEU A 80 14.06 -15.10 1.65
C LEU A 80 14.84 -14.75 2.92
N GLU A 81 15.00 -15.70 3.84
CA GLU A 81 15.69 -15.47 5.12
C GLU A 81 17.22 -15.43 4.97
N GLU A 82 17.76 -15.99 3.88
CA GLU A 82 19.19 -16.03 3.60
C GLU A 82 19.67 -14.80 2.82
N LEU A 83 18.74 -14.06 2.20
CA LEU A 83 19.06 -12.91 1.37
C LEU A 83 19.30 -11.64 2.21
N PRO A 84 20.31 -10.83 1.84
CA PRO A 84 20.56 -9.56 2.50
C PRO A 84 19.41 -8.58 2.24
N MET A 85 18.92 -7.95 3.30
CA MET A 85 17.95 -6.87 3.18
C MET A 85 18.63 -5.59 2.67
N PRO A 86 18.11 -4.95 1.59
CA PRO A 86 18.67 -3.70 1.10
C PRO A 86 18.54 -2.58 2.13
N ALA A 87 19.56 -1.74 2.23
CA ALA A 87 19.47 -0.47 2.95
C ALA A 87 18.33 0.38 2.36
N LEU A 88 17.59 1.11 3.20
CA LEU A 88 16.48 1.96 2.77
C LEU A 88 16.87 3.43 2.89
N HIS A 89 16.70 4.21 1.83
CA HIS A 89 17.13 5.61 1.77
C HIS A 89 16.04 6.61 1.34
N HIS A 90 14.81 6.15 1.09
CA HIS A 90 13.69 7.07 0.81
C HIS A 90 13.49 8.09 1.96
N PRO A 91 13.15 9.37 1.69
CA PRO A 91 12.98 10.41 2.71
C PRO A 91 12.06 10.04 3.89
N ILE A 92 11.02 9.24 3.66
CA ILE A 92 10.12 8.69 4.71
C ILE A 92 10.88 7.97 5.82
N PHE A 93 12.03 7.37 5.53
CA PHE A 93 12.83 6.62 6.50
C PHE A 93 13.90 7.47 7.20
N GLN A 94 14.17 8.67 6.70
CA GLN A 94 15.25 9.53 7.23
C GLN A 94 14.83 10.32 8.49
N GLN A 95 13.53 10.55 8.68
CA GLN A 95 13.01 11.30 9.84
C GLN A 95 12.08 10.43 10.69
N ASP A 96 12.08 10.65 12.00
CA ASP A 96 11.14 9.92 12.87
C ASP A 96 9.72 10.41 12.68
N SER A 97 8.82 9.46 12.48
CA SER A 97 7.40 9.71 12.27
C SER A 97 6.61 8.44 12.57
N PHE A 98 5.32 8.59 12.88
CA PHE A 98 4.43 7.44 13.02
C PHE A 98 4.43 6.56 11.76
N THR A 99 4.46 7.17 10.57
CA THR A 99 4.55 6.46 9.28
C THR A 99 5.82 5.59 9.22
N ARG A 100 6.99 6.16 9.54
CA ARG A 100 8.24 5.41 9.58
C ARG A 100 8.14 4.24 10.55
N GLN A 101 7.66 4.49 11.78
CA GLN A 101 7.55 3.47 12.82
C GLN A 101 6.61 2.33 12.39
N ALA A 102 5.44 2.64 11.82
CA ALA A 102 4.50 1.64 11.33
C ALA A 102 5.10 0.78 10.21
N LEU A 103 5.79 1.39 9.23
CA LEU A 103 6.44 0.66 8.14
C LEU A 103 7.58 -0.23 8.65
N TRP A 104 8.41 0.27 9.58
CA TRP A 104 9.50 -0.51 10.17
C TRP A 104 9.00 -1.67 11.03
N LYS A 105 7.93 -1.46 11.81
CA LYS A 105 7.30 -2.53 12.60
C LYS A 105 6.71 -3.59 11.70
N LEU A 106 6.03 -3.19 10.63
CA LEU A 106 5.48 -4.11 9.64
C LEU A 106 6.58 -4.96 8.99
N LEU A 107 7.65 -4.33 8.48
CA LEU A 107 8.78 -5.02 7.87
C LEU A 107 9.44 -6.04 8.81
N LYS A 108 9.61 -5.69 10.09
CA LYS A 108 10.29 -6.56 11.06
C LYS A 108 9.40 -7.69 11.58
N ALA A 109 8.12 -7.40 11.85
CA ALA A 109 7.27 -8.27 12.64
C ALA A 109 6.39 -9.22 11.83
N VAL A 110 6.10 -8.94 10.56
CA VAL A 110 5.11 -9.72 9.78
C VAL A 110 5.79 -10.46 8.65
N LYS A 111 5.94 -11.78 8.81
CA LYS A 111 6.69 -12.66 7.90
C LYS A 111 5.83 -13.14 6.73
N PHE A 112 6.46 -13.86 5.81
CA PHE A 112 5.79 -14.46 4.65
C PHE A 112 4.70 -15.42 5.13
N GLY A 113 3.50 -15.30 4.57
CA GLY A 113 2.33 -16.10 4.96
C GLY A 113 1.57 -15.57 6.17
N GLU A 114 2.10 -14.57 6.88
CA GLU A 114 1.44 -13.96 8.04
C GLU A 114 0.61 -12.74 7.65
N THR A 115 -0.39 -12.41 8.47
CA THR A 115 -1.15 -11.17 8.33
C THR A 115 -1.26 -10.45 9.68
N VAL A 116 -1.48 -9.14 9.61
CA VAL A 116 -1.69 -8.30 10.80
C VAL A 116 -2.88 -7.39 10.58
N SER A 117 -3.68 -7.14 11.60
CA SER A 117 -4.74 -6.14 11.50
C SER A 117 -4.20 -4.71 11.60
N TYR A 118 -4.91 -3.74 11.02
CA TYR A 118 -4.61 -2.31 11.21
C TYR A 118 -4.53 -1.91 12.69
N GLN A 119 -5.36 -2.51 13.54
CA GLN A 119 -5.36 -2.26 14.99
C GLN A 119 -4.12 -2.83 15.69
N GLN A 120 -3.75 -4.08 15.37
CA GLN A 120 -2.55 -4.71 15.91
C GLN A 120 -1.30 -3.95 15.47
N LEU A 121 -1.20 -3.55 14.20
CA LEU A 121 -0.06 -2.77 13.72
C LEU A 121 0.02 -1.39 14.38
N ALA A 122 -1.13 -0.75 14.65
CA ALA A 122 -1.17 0.51 15.39
C ALA A 122 -0.63 0.35 16.82
N ALA A 123 -0.97 -0.75 17.49
CA ALA A 123 -0.44 -1.08 18.81
C ALA A 123 1.07 -1.37 18.77
N LEU A 124 1.55 -2.13 17.78
CA LEU A 124 2.98 -2.40 17.57
C LEU A 124 3.79 -1.12 17.29
N ALA A 125 3.16 -0.15 16.64
CA ALA A 125 3.71 1.18 16.39
C ALA A 125 3.53 2.16 17.57
N GLY A 126 3.11 1.68 18.74
CA GLY A 126 3.02 2.47 19.98
C GLY A 126 1.79 3.36 20.10
N SER A 127 0.83 3.28 19.18
CA SER A 127 -0.42 4.06 19.21
C SER A 127 -1.64 3.17 18.94
N PRO A 128 -2.13 2.39 19.93
CA PRO A 128 -3.20 1.40 19.74
C PRO A 128 -4.50 1.94 19.12
N LYS A 129 -4.80 3.23 19.30
CA LYS A 129 -5.99 3.89 18.75
C LYS A 129 -5.80 4.43 17.32
N ALA A 130 -4.63 4.25 16.72
CA ALA A 130 -4.23 4.89 15.46
C ALA A 130 -4.43 4.02 14.20
N ALA A 131 -5.39 3.09 14.19
CA ALA A 131 -5.64 2.20 13.05
C ALA A 131 -5.89 2.94 11.72
N ARG A 132 -6.57 4.10 11.76
CA ARG A 132 -6.76 4.96 10.57
C ARG A 132 -5.45 5.54 10.05
N ALA A 133 -4.56 5.97 10.96
CA ALA A 133 -3.25 6.49 10.60
C ALA A 133 -2.36 5.40 10.00
N VAL A 134 -2.49 4.15 10.46
CA VAL A 134 -1.83 3.00 9.81
C VAL A 134 -2.27 2.86 8.37
N GLY A 135 -3.57 2.97 8.08
CA GLY A 135 -4.07 2.97 6.70
C GLY A 135 -3.44 4.05 5.82
N GLY A 136 -3.22 5.25 6.37
CA GLY A 136 -2.46 6.31 5.71
C GLY A 136 -1.00 5.93 5.48
N ALA A 137 -0.31 5.41 6.50
CA ALA A 137 1.08 4.96 6.39
C ALA A 137 1.27 3.88 5.32
N MET A 138 0.35 2.92 5.21
CA MET A 138 0.40 1.88 4.17
C MET A 138 0.26 2.44 2.76
N ARG A 139 -0.57 3.48 2.57
CA ARG A 139 -0.70 4.17 1.27
C ARG A 139 0.58 4.92 0.90
N SER A 140 1.30 5.44 1.88
CA SER A 140 2.56 6.14 1.69
C SER A 140 3.79 5.22 1.61
N ASN A 141 3.63 3.89 1.64
CA ASN A 141 4.74 2.96 1.53
C ASN A 141 5.39 3.09 0.14
N PRO A 142 6.65 3.58 0.03
CA PRO A 142 7.32 3.72 -1.26
C PRO A 142 7.90 2.39 -1.76
N ILE A 143 7.93 1.37 -0.90
CA ILE A 143 8.63 0.10 -1.14
C ILE A 143 7.65 -1.07 -0.87
N PRO A 144 6.56 -1.19 -1.66
CA PRO A 144 5.59 -2.28 -1.54
C PRO A 144 6.25 -3.67 -1.75
N ILE A 145 5.55 -4.71 -1.30
CA ILE A 145 5.99 -6.12 -1.29
C ILE A 145 7.14 -6.37 -0.30
N LEU A 146 8.28 -5.68 -0.46
CA LEU A 146 9.41 -5.75 0.48
C LEU A 146 8.98 -5.27 1.87
N ILE A 147 8.38 -4.08 1.96
CA ILE A 147 7.59 -3.70 3.14
C ILE A 147 6.16 -4.20 2.88
N PRO A 148 5.70 -5.22 3.62
CA PRO A 148 4.57 -6.04 3.18
C PRO A 148 3.21 -5.41 3.54
N CYS A 149 2.90 -4.24 2.99
CA CYS A 149 1.65 -3.53 3.24
C CYS A 149 0.40 -4.30 2.76
N HIS A 150 0.56 -5.28 1.87
CA HIS A 150 -0.50 -6.22 1.48
C HIS A 150 -0.89 -7.19 2.60
N ARG A 151 -0.02 -7.42 3.60
CA ARG A 151 -0.31 -8.26 4.78
C ARG A 151 -1.15 -7.56 5.85
N VAL A 152 -1.40 -6.25 5.69
CA VAL A 152 -2.22 -5.47 6.64
C VAL A 152 -3.69 -5.54 6.25
N VAL A 153 -4.52 -6.19 7.06
CA VAL A 153 -5.94 -6.49 6.76
C VAL A 153 -6.90 -5.93 7.82
N CYS A 154 -8.21 -5.97 7.56
CA CYS A 154 -9.21 -5.61 8.56
C CYS A 154 -9.34 -6.72 9.62
N SER A 155 -9.59 -6.36 10.88
CA SER A 155 -9.75 -7.33 11.98
C SER A 155 -10.89 -8.34 11.76
N GLY A 156 -11.88 -8.01 10.92
CA GLY A 156 -12.98 -8.91 10.53
C GLY A 156 -12.66 -9.88 9.38
N GLY A 157 -11.41 -9.95 8.91
CA GLY A 157 -10.99 -10.81 7.82
C GLY A 157 -11.27 -10.29 6.40
N ALA A 158 -11.82 -9.07 6.28
CA ALA A 158 -11.87 -8.37 5.01
C ALA A 158 -10.48 -7.83 4.65
N LEU A 159 -10.15 -7.78 3.35
CA LEU A 159 -8.81 -7.36 2.91
C LEU A 159 -8.54 -5.88 3.20
N GLY A 160 -9.55 -5.02 3.04
CA GLY A 160 -9.34 -3.57 3.03
C GLY A 160 -8.69 -3.08 1.74
N GLY A 161 -8.28 -1.81 1.70
CA GLY A 161 -7.69 -1.20 0.50
C GLY A 161 -6.23 -1.59 0.25
N TYR A 162 -5.77 -1.33 -0.98
CA TYR A 162 -4.37 -1.46 -1.40
C TYR A 162 -4.02 -0.40 -2.43
N SER A 163 -2.84 0.22 -2.33
CA SER A 163 -2.39 1.26 -3.27
C SER A 163 -2.17 0.71 -4.68
N GLY A 164 -1.75 -0.55 -4.82
CA GLY A 164 -1.63 -1.25 -6.10
C GLY A 164 -2.93 -1.87 -6.62
N GLY A 165 -4.08 -1.60 -5.98
CA GLY A 165 -5.37 -2.21 -6.33
C GLY A 165 -5.66 -3.52 -5.58
N VAL A 166 -6.93 -3.77 -5.28
CA VAL A 166 -7.34 -4.92 -4.45
C VAL A 166 -6.98 -6.26 -5.08
N ALA A 167 -7.08 -6.39 -6.40
CA ALA A 167 -6.69 -7.61 -7.12
C ALA A 167 -5.21 -7.99 -6.90
N VAL A 168 -4.31 -7.00 -6.85
CA VAL A 168 -2.88 -7.26 -6.57
C VAL A 168 -2.69 -7.75 -5.14
N LYS A 169 -3.42 -7.17 -4.17
CA LYS A 169 -3.39 -7.61 -2.77
C LYS A 169 -3.90 -9.03 -2.61
N GLU A 170 -5.00 -9.37 -3.28
CA GLU A 170 -5.55 -10.73 -3.33
C GLU A 170 -4.53 -11.72 -3.89
N TRP A 171 -3.91 -11.38 -5.02
CA TRP A 171 -2.88 -12.21 -5.64
C TRP A 171 -1.69 -12.44 -4.71
N LEU A 172 -1.16 -11.37 -4.08
CA LEU A 172 -0.02 -11.46 -3.16
C LEU A 172 -0.35 -12.32 -1.93
N LEU A 173 -1.53 -12.15 -1.35
CA LEU A 173 -1.94 -12.97 -0.21
C LEU A 173 -2.12 -14.44 -0.61
N ALA A 174 -2.70 -14.71 -1.78
CA ALA A 174 -2.86 -16.06 -2.29
C ALA A 174 -1.50 -16.73 -2.57
N HIS A 175 -0.55 -15.99 -3.15
CA HIS A 175 0.83 -16.43 -3.37
C HIS A 175 1.51 -16.86 -2.06
N GLU A 176 1.19 -16.19 -0.96
CA GLU A 176 1.73 -16.50 0.36
C GLU A 176 0.95 -17.61 1.11
N GLY A 177 -0.05 -18.24 0.49
CA GLY A 177 -0.94 -19.20 1.16
C GLY A 177 -1.89 -18.55 2.18
N GLY A 178 -2.04 -17.22 2.12
CA GLY A 178 -2.88 -16.42 2.99
C GLY A 178 -4.37 -16.51 2.68
N PRO A 179 -5.22 -15.89 3.51
CA PRO A 179 -6.67 -15.99 3.36
C PRO A 179 -7.17 -15.29 2.10
N ALA A 180 -7.95 -16.00 1.29
CA ALA A 180 -8.77 -15.39 0.25
C ALA A 180 -9.75 -14.41 0.92
N GLY A 181 -9.72 -13.14 0.52
CA GLY A 181 -10.50 -12.09 1.16
C GLY A 181 -11.97 -12.42 1.27
N LYS A 182 -12.57 -12.27 2.45
CA LYS A 182 -14.03 -12.18 2.52
C LYS A 182 -14.45 -10.87 1.85
N PRO A 183 -15.45 -10.88 0.94
CA PRO A 183 -15.99 -9.64 0.39
C PRO A 183 -16.38 -8.73 1.56
N ALA A 184 -16.00 -7.46 1.49
CA ALA A 184 -16.40 -6.48 2.48
C ALA A 184 -17.93 -6.55 2.59
N ARG A 185 -18.47 -6.92 3.77
CA ARG A 185 -19.91 -6.89 3.99
C ARG A 185 -20.38 -5.49 3.58
N GLY A 186 -21.18 -5.42 2.52
CA GLY A 186 -21.68 -4.17 1.97
C GLY A 186 -22.23 -3.33 3.11
N GLY A 187 -21.69 -2.13 3.27
CA GLY A 187 -22.25 -1.14 4.19
C GLY A 187 -23.71 -0.98 3.81
N GLY A 188 -24.61 -1.37 4.71
CA GLY A 188 -26.04 -1.29 4.49
C GLY A 188 -26.39 0.11 4.03
N SER A 189 -26.95 0.20 2.82
CA SER A 189 -27.69 1.35 2.36
C SER A 189 -28.68 1.70 3.48
N ARG A 190 -28.52 2.87 4.11
CA ARG A 190 -29.55 3.40 5.00
C ARG A 190 -30.85 3.41 4.19
N PRO A 191 -31.97 2.88 4.71
CA PRO A 191 -33.24 3.03 4.02
C PRO A 191 -33.51 4.53 3.90
N ALA A 192 -33.74 4.98 2.67
CA ALA A 192 -34.25 6.30 2.40
C ALA A 192 -35.53 6.49 3.22
N GLY A 193 -35.56 7.54 4.04
CA GLY A 193 -36.68 7.86 4.90
C GLY A 193 -37.97 7.96 4.08
N ALA A 194 -38.95 7.14 4.45
CA ALA A 194 -40.33 7.33 4.07
C ALA A 194 -40.99 8.31 5.06
N GLY A 195 -41.74 9.26 4.52
CA GLY A 195 -42.67 10.14 5.25
C GLY A 195 -42.24 11.61 5.24
N HIS A 196 -43.07 12.59 4.92
CA HIS A 196 -44.48 12.63 4.57
C HIS A 196 -44.67 13.88 3.70
N GLY A 197 -45.33 13.74 2.55
CA GLY A 197 -45.92 14.86 1.84
C GLY A 197 -47.39 14.98 2.22
N ALA A 198 -47.77 16.09 2.85
CA ALA A 198 -49.13 16.61 2.84
C ALA A 198 -49.07 18.12 3.12
N LEU A 199 -49.11 18.91 2.05
CA LEU A 199 -49.38 20.34 2.08
C LEU A 199 -50.89 20.54 1.89
N GLY A 200 -51.47 21.36 2.76
CA GLY A 200 -52.82 21.89 2.63
C GLY A 200 -53.30 22.31 4.02
N GLY A 201 -53.63 23.55 4.34
CA GLY A 201 -53.65 24.79 3.58
C GLY A 201 -54.53 25.75 4.39
N ALA A 202 -54.02 26.95 4.68
CA ALA A 202 -54.75 28.14 5.15
C ALA A 202 -55.50 27.99 6.51
N THR A 203 -55.75 28.98 7.37
CA THR A 203 -55.92 30.43 7.29
C THR A 203 -55.68 31.07 8.69
N SER A 204 -55.30 32.37 8.71
CA SER A 204 -55.72 33.44 9.66
C SER A 204 -55.47 33.31 11.18
N ALA A 205 -54.64 34.22 11.76
CA ALA A 205 -55.03 35.34 12.68
C ALA A 205 -55.39 34.88 14.12
N GLN A 206 -54.92 35.39 15.26
CA GLN A 206 -54.47 36.71 15.76
C GLN A 206 -53.73 36.51 17.12
N PRO A 207 -53.17 37.56 17.78
CA PRO A 207 -52.18 37.43 18.84
C PRO A 207 -52.73 37.57 20.29
N ALA A 208 -51.87 37.11 21.22
CA ALA A 208 -51.62 37.59 22.58
C ALA A 208 -52.78 38.19 23.41
N GLY A 209 -53.17 37.48 24.47
CA GLY A 209 -53.86 38.01 25.64
C GLY A 209 -53.14 37.56 26.92
N GLN A 210 -52.83 38.53 27.79
CA GLN A 210 -52.29 38.37 29.14
C GLN A 210 -53.40 37.91 30.10
N ASP A 211 -53.04 37.08 31.09
CA ASP A 211 -53.18 37.34 32.54
C ASP A 211 -52.47 36.24 33.35
#